data_AF-A0A6B0Z5M3-F1
#
_entry.id   AF-A0A6B0Z5M3-F1
#
_cell.length_a   1.000
_cell.length_b   1.000
_cell.length_c   1.000
_cell.angle_alpha   90.00
_cell.angle_beta   90.00
_cell.angle_gamma   90.00
#
_symmetry.space_group_name_H-M   'P 1'
#
loop_
_entity.id
_entity.type
_entity.pdbx_description
1 polymer ?
#
loop_
_entity_poly.entity_id
_entity_poly.type
_entity_poly.pdbx_seq_one_letter_code
_entity_poly.pdbx_strand_id
1 'polypeptide(L)'
;MIGYDYWMQRPNQRIDDRPRRSRGATRREVEPVLLPGGVSDEEVDKDALYWRLFVAVTLPRRAIRVLDSMARSMRAVSYGGMQRRRPSRGAVAYDAVRWTAPENLHITLKFLGDVHQDDLPLLKEELDEVAGESARLMLELGSNGCFPGERTPRILWTGMDGDLRRMSSLATRLDGAMVRCGFPAERREFRPHVTVGRVRSGTQQRVLAAIGQRWLEARATGDGGSRPRPPLDSGFRRNDGVEVPVERIVLMRSRLHHNRPTRYERLYEVGLGV
;
A
#
# COMPACT_ATOMS: atom_id res chain seq x y z
N MET A 1 8.76 18.16 -8.51
CA MET A 1 7.58 18.70 -7.82
C MET A 1 6.74 17.54 -7.31
N ILE A 2 6.67 17.34 -6.00
CA ILE A 2 5.92 16.25 -5.36
C ILE A 2 4.55 16.82 -5.01
N GLY A 3 3.53 16.53 -5.81
CA GLY A 3 2.15 16.83 -5.45
C GLY A 3 1.71 15.88 -4.33
N TYR A 4 1.66 16.41 -3.11
CA TYR A 4 1.10 15.76 -1.92
C TYR A 4 -0.44 15.93 -1.83
N ASP A 5 -1.08 16.30 -2.95
CA ASP A 5 -2.50 16.64 -3.05
C ASP A 5 -3.37 15.55 -3.69
N TYR A 6 -2.97 14.28 -3.60
CA TYR A 6 -3.78 13.17 -4.12
C TYR A 6 -4.94 12.74 -3.19
N TRP A 7 -5.18 13.47 -2.09
CA TRP A 7 -6.27 13.20 -1.15
C TRP A 7 -7.57 13.97 -1.45
N MET A 8 -7.61 14.78 -2.50
CA MET A 8 -8.81 15.53 -2.93
C MET A 8 -9.19 15.21 -4.39
N GLN A 9 -9.17 13.94 -4.77
CA GLN A 9 -9.85 13.53 -5.99
C GLN A 9 -11.33 13.38 -5.69
N ARG A 10 -12.16 14.01 -6.55
CA ARG A 10 -13.62 13.95 -6.50
C ARG A 10 -14.08 12.48 -6.36
N PRO A 11 -15.22 12.21 -5.69
CA PRO A 11 -15.74 10.85 -5.60
C PRO A 11 -15.82 10.25 -7.01
N ASN A 12 -15.24 9.07 -7.20
CA ASN A 12 -15.44 8.31 -8.42
C ASN A 12 -16.95 8.02 -8.52
N GLN A 13 -17.56 8.45 -9.61
CA GLN A 13 -18.95 8.15 -9.97
C GLN A 13 -19.12 6.62 -10.09
N ARG A 14 -20.34 6.10 -9.88
CA ARG A 14 -20.64 4.66 -9.99
C ARG A 14 -20.15 4.11 -11.32
N ILE A 15 -19.72 2.85 -11.34
CA ILE A 15 -19.29 2.22 -12.60
C ILE A 15 -20.45 2.19 -13.62
N ASP A 16 -21.69 1.97 -13.16
CA ASP A 16 -22.89 1.85 -14.01
C ASP A 16 -23.46 3.20 -14.52
N ASP A 17 -22.98 4.35 -14.03
CA ASP A 17 -23.41 5.67 -14.53
C ASP A 17 -22.76 6.03 -15.89
N ARG A 18 -21.96 5.13 -16.47
CA ARG A 18 -21.33 5.30 -17.80
C ARG A 18 -22.09 4.52 -18.87
N PRO A 19 -22.27 5.07 -20.08
CA PRO A 19 -23.08 4.42 -21.12
C PRO A 19 -22.54 3.03 -21.47
N ARG A 20 -23.34 2.00 -21.19
CA ARG A 20 -23.09 0.62 -21.65
C ARG A 20 -22.93 0.62 -23.17
N ARG A 21 -21.87 -0.01 -23.68
CA ARG A 21 -21.77 -0.31 -25.12
C ARG A 21 -22.92 -1.23 -25.49
N SER A 22 -23.88 -0.70 -26.23
CA SER A 22 -25.07 -1.40 -26.71
C SER A 22 -24.68 -2.56 -27.63
N ARG A 23 -25.04 -3.80 -27.24
CA ARG A 23 -25.39 -4.83 -28.22
C ARG A 23 -26.83 -4.54 -28.67
N GLY A 24 -27.03 -4.53 -29.99
CA GLY A 24 -28.22 -4.00 -30.65
C GLY A 24 -29.56 -4.54 -30.14
N ALA A 25 -30.47 -3.61 -29.86
CA ALA A 25 -31.91 -3.79 -29.97
C ALA A 25 -32.53 -2.39 -30.15
N THR A 26 -33.43 -2.28 -31.13
CA THR A 26 -34.10 -1.04 -31.53
C THR A 26 -34.93 -0.47 -30.37
N ARG A 27 -34.66 0.79 -30.00
CA ARG A 27 -35.40 1.51 -28.95
C ARG A 27 -36.59 2.23 -29.58
N ARG A 28 -37.82 1.84 -29.22
CA ARG A 28 -38.99 2.74 -29.38
C ARG A 28 -38.84 3.87 -28.37
N GLU A 29 -38.96 5.11 -28.84
CA GLU A 29 -39.02 6.29 -27.98
C GLU A 29 -40.28 6.23 -27.10
N VAL A 30 -40.09 6.39 -25.79
CA VAL A 30 -41.17 6.63 -24.83
C VAL A 30 -40.81 7.95 -24.15
N GLU A 31 -41.67 8.95 -24.31
CA GLU A 31 -41.51 10.26 -23.68
C GLU A 31 -41.53 10.16 -22.15
N PRO A 32 -40.79 11.03 -21.44
CA PRO A 32 -40.72 10.96 -19.99
C PRO A 32 -42.00 11.51 -19.36
N VAL A 33 -42.71 10.65 -18.63
CA VAL A 33 -43.77 11.05 -17.71
C VAL A 33 -43.13 11.73 -16.49
N LEU A 34 -43.39 13.03 -16.34
CA LEU A 34 -43.00 13.80 -15.16
C LEU A 34 -43.87 13.37 -13.96
N LEU A 35 -43.25 12.75 -12.95
CA LEU A 35 -43.88 12.54 -11.65
C LEU A 35 -43.61 13.76 -10.73
N PRO A 36 -44.63 14.35 -10.09
CA PRO A 36 -44.44 15.41 -9.11
C PRO A 36 -44.20 14.80 -7.72
N GLY A 37 -43.10 15.18 -7.09
CA GLY A 37 -42.80 14.79 -5.70
C GLY A 37 -41.31 14.88 -5.43
N GLY A 38 -40.86 16.05 -4.96
CA GLY A 38 -39.50 16.22 -4.47
C GLY A 38 -39.25 15.27 -3.30
N VAL A 39 -38.41 14.27 -3.53
CA VAL A 39 -37.80 13.50 -2.45
C VAL A 39 -36.70 14.39 -1.91
N SER A 40 -36.84 14.78 -0.63
CA SER A 40 -35.82 15.48 0.12
C SER A 40 -34.48 14.75 0.04
N ASP A 41 -33.40 15.51 -0.18
CA ASP A 41 -32.02 15.06 0.00
C ASP A 41 -31.84 14.59 1.47
N GLU A 42 -32.21 13.34 1.77
CA GLU A 42 -31.64 12.64 2.91
C GLU A 42 -30.14 12.57 2.63
N GLU A 43 -29.32 13.17 3.50
CA GLU A 43 -27.87 13.00 3.49
C GLU A 43 -27.57 11.51 3.67
N VAL A 44 -27.58 10.78 2.55
CA VAL A 44 -27.16 9.39 2.48
C VAL A 44 -25.76 9.35 3.08
N ASP A 45 -25.59 8.56 4.14
CA ASP A 45 -24.31 8.40 4.81
C ASP A 45 -23.28 7.90 3.79
N LYS A 46 -22.49 8.83 3.25
CA LYS A 46 -21.50 8.56 2.20
C LYS A 46 -20.44 7.58 2.67
N ASP A 47 -20.17 7.54 3.98
CA ASP A 47 -19.22 6.60 4.58
C ASP A 47 -19.79 5.17 4.68
N ALA A 48 -21.12 5.03 4.64
CA ALA A 48 -21.78 3.73 4.53
C ALA A 48 -21.67 3.17 3.11
N LEU A 49 -21.87 4.00 2.08
CA LEU A 49 -21.93 3.58 0.68
C LEU A 49 -20.58 3.49 -0.04
N TYR A 50 -19.63 4.37 0.28
CA TYR A 50 -18.34 4.43 -0.40
C TYR A 50 -17.22 3.92 0.50
N TRP A 51 -16.48 2.93 0.00
CA TRP A 51 -15.39 2.29 0.72
C TRP A 51 -14.07 2.62 0.07
N ARG A 52 -13.08 2.97 0.89
CA ARG A 52 -11.71 3.17 0.40
C ARG A 52 -11.06 1.82 0.11
N LEU A 53 -10.87 1.49 -1.16
CA LEU A 53 -10.37 0.19 -1.59
C LEU A 53 -8.97 0.26 -2.21
N PHE A 54 -8.25 -0.86 -2.07
CA PHE A 54 -7.00 -1.12 -2.78
C PHE A 54 -6.80 -2.63 -2.94
N VAL A 55 -6.00 -3.01 -3.92
CA VAL A 55 -5.61 -4.40 -4.17
C VAL A 55 -4.17 -4.59 -3.71
N ALA A 56 -3.89 -5.69 -3.02
CA ALA A 56 -2.59 -5.94 -2.43
C ALA A 56 -2.20 -7.42 -2.42
N VAL A 57 -0.91 -7.65 -2.21
CA VAL A 57 -0.34 -8.95 -1.85
C VAL A 57 -0.01 -8.94 -0.36
N THR A 58 -0.45 -9.96 0.37
CA THR A 58 -0.14 -10.14 1.79
C THR A 58 1.23 -10.79 1.97
N LEU A 59 1.86 -10.54 3.11
CA LEU A 59 3.20 -11.04 3.40
C LEU A 59 3.16 -12.30 4.26
N PRO A 60 4.09 -13.26 4.06
CA PRO A 60 4.22 -14.39 4.97
C PRO A 60 4.68 -13.91 6.36
N ARG A 61 4.34 -14.68 7.40
CA ARG A 61 4.69 -14.37 8.80
C ARG A 61 6.18 -14.08 9.00
N ARG A 62 7.06 -14.78 8.28
CA ARG A 62 8.51 -14.58 8.34
C ARG A 62 8.91 -13.18 7.88
N ALA A 63 8.40 -12.72 6.73
CA ALA A 63 8.65 -11.38 6.22
C ALA A 63 8.10 -10.30 7.17
N ILE A 64 6.89 -10.48 7.69
CA ILE A 64 6.29 -9.57 8.68
C ILE A 64 7.18 -9.44 9.92
N ARG A 65 7.65 -10.56 10.50
CA ARG A 65 8.53 -10.54 11.68
C ARG A 65 9.86 -9.82 11.41
N VAL A 66 10.44 -10.03 10.23
CA VAL A 66 11.69 -9.36 9.82
C VAL A 66 11.50 -7.84 9.75
N LEU A 67 10.46 -7.38 9.05
CA LEU A 67 10.16 -5.95 8.91
C LEU A 67 9.81 -5.30 10.25
N ASP A 68 9.03 -5.97 11.11
CA ASP A 68 8.70 -5.49 12.45
C ASP A 68 9.94 -5.45 13.36
N SER A 69 10.81 -6.45 13.30
CA SER A 69 12.11 -6.45 14.01
C SER A 69 12.98 -5.26 13.58
N MET A 70 13.09 -4.99 12.28
CA MET A 70 13.81 -3.84 11.75
C MET A 70 13.22 -2.52 12.25
N ALA A 71 11.89 -2.38 12.21
CA ALA A 71 11.19 -1.22 12.75
C ALA A 71 11.46 -1.05 14.25
N ARG A 72 11.41 -2.12 15.05
CA ARG A 72 11.72 -2.07 16.49
C ARG A 72 13.18 -1.75 16.78
N SER A 73 14.12 -2.16 15.93
CA SER A 73 15.54 -1.82 16.08
C SER A 73 15.76 -0.29 16.09
N MET A 74 14.88 0.46 15.44
CA MET A 74 14.89 1.93 15.44
C MET A 74 14.48 2.53 16.81
N ARG A 75 13.76 1.80 17.67
CA ARG A 75 13.44 2.22 19.05
C ARG A 75 14.68 2.20 19.93
N ALA A 76 15.56 1.22 19.73
CA ALA A 76 16.65 0.91 20.65
C ALA A 76 17.83 1.90 20.56
N VAL A 77 17.84 2.79 19.57
CA VAL A 77 19.00 3.65 19.27
C VAL A 77 18.78 5.06 19.79
N SER A 78 19.35 5.35 20.96
CA SER A 78 19.61 6.73 21.39
C SER A 78 20.83 7.27 20.63
N TYR A 79 20.70 8.36 19.89
CA TYR A 79 21.86 9.13 19.41
C TYR A 79 22.60 9.67 20.65
N GLY A 80 23.85 9.25 20.89
CA GLY A 80 24.67 9.62 22.05
C GLY A 80 24.91 11.13 22.19
N GLY A 81 25.26 11.69 23.36
CA GLY A 81 25.63 11.09 24.64
C GLY A 81 25.44 12.05 25.83
N MET A 82 25.63 11.51 27.03
CA MET A 82 25.89 12.15 28.34
C MET A 82 25.39 13.59 28.60
N GLN A 83 24.18 13.76 29.16
CA GLN A 83 23.88 14.55 30.38
C GLN A 83 22.37 14.78 30.56
N ARG A 84 21.91 14.36 31.75
CA ARG A 84 20.75 14.77 32.56
C ARG A 84 19.65 15.67 31.94
N ARG A 85 18.41 15.16 32.01
CA ARG A 85 17.10 15.87 32.04
C ARG A 85 16.63 16.59 30.76
N ARG A 86 16.63 15.93 29.60
CA ARG A 86 15.68 16.16 28.47
C ARG A 86 15.58 14.86 27.66
N PRO A 87 14.42 14.51 27.03
CA PRO A 87 14.31 13.25 26.30
C PRO A 87 15.40 13.13 25.22
N SER A 88 16.13 12.03 25.26
CA SER A 88 17.28 11.71 24.42
C SER A 88 16.91 11.81 22.94
N ARG A 89 17.68 12.55 22.15
CA ARG A 89 17.39 12.85 20.73
C ARG A 89 17.17 11.63 19.82
N GLY A 90 17.57 10.42 20.23
CA GLY A 90 17.26 9.19 19.48
C GLY A 90 15.85 8.62 19.69
N ALA A 91 15.24 8.82 20.88
CA ALA A 91 13.81 8.52 21.07
C ALA A 91 12.94 9.38 20.13
N VAL A 92 13.36 10.63 19.91
CA VAL A 92 12.71 11.58 18.99
C VAL A 92 12.65 11.06 17.55
N ALA A 93 13.68 10.33 17.07
CA ALA A 93 13.69 9.80 15.71
C ALA A 93 12.69 8.65 15.53
N TYR A 94 12.55 7.77 16.51
CA TYR A 94 11.52 6.72 16.50
C TYR A 94 10.12 7.31 16.60
N ASP A 95 9.92 8.23 17.54
CA ASP A 95 8.63 8.90 17.78
C ASP A 95 8.27 9.91 16.68
N ALA A 96 9.19 10.24 15.78
CA ALA A 96 8.89 10.97 14.56
C ALA A 96 8.32 10.07 13.46
N VAL A 97 8.36 8.74 13.61
CA VAL A 97 7.83 7.78 12.64
C VAL A 97 6.55 7.15 13.15
N ARG A 98 5.50 7.16 12.33
CA ARG A 98 4.32 6.32 12.50
C ARG A 98 4.57 5.01 11.77
N TRP A 99 4.88 3.96 12.54
CA TRP A 99 5.13 2.63 12.01
C TRP A 99 3.83 1.95 11.55
N THR A 100 3.91 1.22 10.45
CA THR A 100 2.83 0.37 9.97
C THR A 100 2.68 -0.80 10.94
N ALA A 101 1.45 -1.06 11.39
CA ALA A 101 1.16 -2.21 12.24
C ALA A 101 1.50 -3.51 11.49
N PRO A 102 2.07 -4.56 12.14
CA PRO A 102 2.47 -5.79 11.47
C PRO A 102 1.38 -6.43 10.61
N GLU A 103 0.13 -6.42 11.08
CA GLU A 103 -1.05 -6.92 10.38
C GLU A 103 -1.43 -6.12 9.12
N ASN A 104 -0.91 -4.90 9.00
CA ASN A 104 -1.15 -3.99 7.88
C ASN A 104 0.02 -3.96 6.89
N LEU A 105 1.10 -4.72 7.10
CA LEU A 105 2.22 -4.80 6.15
C LEU A 105 1.80 -5.60 4.90
N HIS A 106 1.92 -4.97 3.73
CA HIS A 106 1.51 -5.54 2.45
C HIS A 106 2.28 -4.86 1.30
N ILE A 107 2.23 -5.48 0.12
CA ILE A 107 2.64 -4.84 -1.15
C ILE A 107 1.38 -4.36 -1.84
N THR A 108 1.23 -3.06 -2.06
CA THR A 108 0.08 -2.51 -2.79
C THR A 108 0.30 -2.69 -4.29
N LEU A 109 -0.70 -3.23 -5.00
CA LEU A 109 -0.72 -3.33 -6.46
C LEU A 109 -1.42 -2.14 -7.10
N LYS A 110 -2.61 -1.79 -6.58
CA LYS A 110 -3.43 -0.69 -7.11
C LYS A 110 -4.26 -0.04 -6.01
N PHE A 111 -4.22 1.29 -5.93
CA PHE A 111 -5.18 2.06 -5.14
C PHE A 111 -6.41 2.38 -6.01
N LEU A 112 -7.61 2.13 -5.48
CA LEU A 112 -8.88 2.40 -6.17
C LEU A 112 -9.56 3.68 -5.66
N GLY A 113 -9.14 4.17 -4.50
CA GLY A 113 -9.76 5.32 -3.85
C GLY A 113 -11.10 4.93 -3.25
N ASP A 114 -12.06 5.85 -3.25
CA ASP A 114 -13.39 5.64 -2.69
C ASP A 114 -14.30 5.02 -3.76
N VAL A 115 -14.86 3.83 -3.47
CA VAL A 115 -15.59 2.96 -4.39
C VAL A 115 -16.98 2.67 -3.84
N HIS A 116 -18.02 2.76 -4.67
CA HIS A 116 -19.37 2.42 -4.26
C HIS A 116 -19.48 0.91 -3.97
N GLN A 117 -20.10 0.51 -2.85
CA GLN A 117 -20.19 -0.90 -2.45
C GLN A 117 -20.87 -1.81 -3.50
N ASP A 118 -21.81 -1.27 -4.28
CA ASP A 118 -22.49 -2.01 -5.37
C ASP A 118 -21.56 -2.37 -6.53
N ASP A 119 -20.40 -1.73 -6.65
CA ASP A 119 -19.39 -2.04 -7.66
C ASP A 119 -18.50 -3.24 -7.27
N LEU A 120 -18.63 -3.75 -6.03
CA LEU A 120 -17.82 -4.86 -5.53
C LEU A 120 -17.98 -6.17 -6.32
N PRO A 121 -19.17 -6.61 -6.76
CA PRO A 121 -19.30 -7.83 -7.57
C PRO A 121 -18.48 -7.76 -8.86
N LEU A 122 -18.59 -6.65 -9.60
CA LEU A 122 -17.82 -6.44 -10.84
C LEU A 122 -16.31 -6.42 -10.56
N LEU A 123 -15.89 -5.75 -9.48
CA LEU A 123 -14.48 -5.76 -9.07
C LEU A 123 -13.96 -7.17 -8.77
N LYS A 124 -14.77 -8.03 -8.15
CA LYS A 124 -14.37 -9.41 -7.85
C LYS A 124 -14.22 -10.24 -9.11
N GLU A 125 -15.14 -10.10 -10.07
CA GLU A 125 -15.06 -10.78 -11.37
C GLU A 125 -13.79 -10.42 -12.14
N GLU A 126 -13.45 -9.13 -12.21
CA GLU A 126 -12.22 -8.68 -12.89
C GLU A 126 -10.95 -9.12 -12.14
N LEU A 127 -11.00 -9.24 -10.81
CA LEU A 127 -9.91 -9.83 -10.03
C LEU A 127 -9.75 -11.32 -10.30
N ASP A 128 -10.85 -12.06 -10.48
CA ASP A 128 -10.81 -13.48 -10.83
C ASP A 128 -10.17 -13.71 -12.20
N GLU A 129 -10.55 -12.91 -13.20
CA GLU A 129 -9.96 -12.97 -14.55
C GLU A 129 -8.46 -12.68 -14.50
N VAL A 130 -8.05 -11.57 -13.90
CA VAL A 130 -6.63 -11.19 -13.79
C VAL A 130 -5.82 -12.25 -13.03
N ALA A 131 -6.37 -12.79 -11.95
CA ALA A 131 -5.71 -13.81 -11.16
C ALA A 131 -5.59 -15.14 -11.93
N GLY A 132 -6.62 -15.56 -12.66
CA GLY A 132 -6.62 -16.77 -13.47
C GLY A 132 -5.59 -16.76 -14.61
N GLU A 133 -5.26 -15.58 -15.14
CA GLU A 133 -4.27 -15.40 -16.21
C GLU A 133 -2.83 -15.18 -15.71
N SER A 134 -2.64 -15.13 -14.40
CA SER A 134 -1.37 -14.71 -13.78
C SER A 134 -0.76 -15.83 -12.97
N ALA A 135 0.38 -16.35 -13.44
CA ALA A 135 1.09 -17.41 -12.75
C ALA A 135 1.60 -16.98 -11.37
N ARG A 136 1.71 -17.96 -10.46
CA ARG A 136 2.39 -17.78 -9.17
C ARG A 136 3.83 -17.33 -9.37
N LEU A 137 4.35 -16.55 -8.43
CA LEU A 137 5.70 -15.99 -8.50
C LEU A 137 6.37 -15.94 -7.13
N MET A 138 7.70 -15.90 -7.13
CA MET A 138 8.50 -15.80 -5.92
C MET A 138 9.22 -14.45 -5.85
N LEU A 139 8.91 -13.69 -4.81
CA LEU A 139 9.65 -12.47 -4.47
C LEU A 139 10.56 -12.73 -3.28
N GLU A 140 11.48 -11.81 -3.06
CA GLU A 140 12.30 -11.76 -1.86
C GLU A 140 12.29 -10.35 -1.28
N LEU A 141 12.40 -10.22 0.05
CA LEU A 141 12.65 -8.92 0.65
C LEU A 141 14.00 -8.38 0.17
N GLY A 142 13.96 -7.25 -0.51
CA GLY A 142 15.13 -6.55 -1.00
C GLY A 142 15.56 -5.39 -0.11
N SER A 143 16.23 -4.43 -0.73
CA SER A 143 16.83 -3.30 -0.03
C SER A 143 15.81 -2.31 0.54
N ASN A 144 16.19 -1.68 1.66
CA ASN A 144 15.43 -0.58 2.24
C ASN A 144 15.60 0.70 1.41
N GLY A 145 14.58 1.55 1.45
CA GLY A 145 14.62 2.86 0.82
C GLY A 145 13.67 3.86 1.46
N CYS A 146 13.71 5.07 0.91
CA CYS A 146 12.92 6.20 1.39
C CYS A 146 12.25 6.91 0.21
N PHE A 147 11.03 7.43 0.41
CA PHE A 147 10.43 8.41 -0.51
C PHE A 147 10.27 9.78 0.17
N PRO A 148 10.51 10.89 -0.55
CA PRO A 148 11.07 10.97 -1.90
C PRO A 148 12.56 10.63 -1.96
N GLY A 149 13.27 10.64 -0.83
CA GLY A 149 14.68 10.28 -0.73
C GLY A 149 15.15 10.26 0.72
N GLU A 150 16.39 9.85 0.93
CA GLU A 150 16.98 9.61 2.25
C GLU A 150 17.16 10.88 3.10
N ARG A 151 17.33 12.04 2.47
CA ARG A 151 17.55 13.31 3.20
C ARG A 151 16.25 13.90 3.73
N THR A 152 15.13 13.62 3.07
CA THR A 152 13.80 14.16 3.42
C THR A 152 12.73 13.08 3.45
N PRO A 153 12.95 11.93 4.12
CA PRO A 153 12.05 10.80 4.09
C PRO A 153 10.67 11.18 4.64
N ARG A 154 9.65 10.76 3.91
CA ARG A 154 8.24 10.79 4.31
C ARG A 154 7.66 9.39 4.41
N ILE A 155 8.19 8.46 3.62
CA ILE A 155 7.85 7.04 3.65
C ILE A 155 9.16 6.26 3.77
N LEU A 156 9.19 5.33 4.73
CA LEU A 156 10.22 4.32 4.90
C LEU A 156 9.65 3.01 4.35
N TRP A 157 10.38 2.38 3.43
CA TRP A 157 9.92 1.18 2.75
C TRP A 157 11.04 0.15 2.59
N THR A 158 10.64 -1.10 2.33
CA THR A 158 11.53 -2.19 1.91
C THR A 158 11.08 -2.67 0.54
N GLY A 159 11.99 -2.65 -0.43
CA GLY A 159 11.73 -3.06 -1.81
C GLY A 159 11.70 -4.58 -1.93
N MET A 160 11.31 -5.08 -3.09
CA MET A 160 11.35 -6.51 -3.41
C MET A 160 12.44 -6.79 -4.45
N ASP A 161 13.01 -7.99 -4.37
CA ASP A 161 13.82 -8.63 -5.42
C ASP A 161 13.08 -9.91 -5.90
N GLY A 162 13.71 -10.71 -6.77
CA GLY A 162 13.12 -11.95 -7.31
C GLY A 162 12.39 -11.76 -8.65
N ASP A 163 11.18 -12.32 -8.78
CA ASP A 163 10.36 -12.31 -10.00
C ASP A 163 9.72 -10.93 -10.34
N LEU A 164 10.51 -9.86 -10.31
CA LEU A 164 10.04 -8.48 -10.46
C LEU A 164 9.32 -8.23 -11.79
N ARG A 165 9.74 -8.86 -12.88
CA ARG A 165 9.05 -8.73 -14.18
C ARG A 165 7.65 -9.31 -14.15
N ARG A 166 7.46 -10.47 -13.52
CA ARG A 166 6.14 -11.10 -13.37
C ARG A 166 5.26 -10.27 -12.45
N MET A 167 5.82 -9.74 -11.37
CA MET A 167 5.11 -8.87 -10.44
C MET A 167 4.65 -7.56 -11.11
N SER A 168 5.51 -6.92 -11.91
CA SER A 168 5.14 -5.75 -12.70
C SER A 168 4.07 -6.08 -13.74
N SER A 169 4.17 -7.24 -14.42
CA SER A 169 3.14 -7.68 -15.36
C SER A 169 1.78 -7.89 -14.68
N LEU A 170 1.76 -8.47 -13.48
CA LEU A 170 0.53 -8.63 -12.69
C LEU A 170 -0.08 -7.26 -12.35
N ALA A 171 0.74 -6.31 -11.88
CA ALA A 171 0.28 -4.95 -11.58
C ALA A 171 -0.25 -4.23 -12.83
N THR A 172 0.39 -4.39 -13.99
CA THR A 172 -0.07 -3.82 -15.27
C THR A 172 -1.40 -4.41 -15.74
N ARG A 173 -1.56 -5.75 -15.66
CA ARG A 173 -2.83 -6.40 -16.01
C ARG A 173 -3.96 -5.93 -15.12
N LEU A 174 -3.69 -5.86 -13.81
CA LEU A 174 -4.63 -5.34 -12.84
C LEU A 174 -5.01 -3.88 -13.14
N ASP A 175 -4.03 -3.02 -13.42
CA ASP A 175 -4.31 -1.62 -13.78
C ASP A 175 -5.19 -1.53 -15.04
N GLY A 176 -4.91 -2.34 -16.07
CA GLY A 176 -5.72 -2.43 -17.28
C GLY A 176 -7.17 -2.87 -17.00
N ALA A 177 -7.37 -3.87 -16.14
CA ALA A 177 -8.70 -4.30 -15.71
C ALA A 177 -9.45 -3.19 -14.97
N MET A 178 -8.79 -2.55 -14.00
CA MET A 178 -9.39 -1.45 -13.25
C MET A 178 -9.70 -0.24 -14.13
N VAL A 179 -8.90 0.02 -15.18
CA VAL A 179 -9.21 1.06 -16.18
C VAL A 179 -10.49 0.76 -16.95
N ARG A 180 -10.76 -0.51 -17.29
CA ARG A 180 -12.05 -0.91 -17.91
C ARG A 180 -13.24 -0.69 -16.97
N CYS A 181 -13.03 -0.89 -15.67
CA CYS A 181 -14.00 -0.53 -14.62
C CYS A 181 -14.13 0.98 -14.40
N GLY A 182 -13.37 1.82 -15.12
CA GLY A 182 -13.48 3.27 -15.05
C GLY A 182 -12.56 3.94 -14.04
N PHE A 183 -11.66 3.20 -13.38
CA PHE A 183 -10.62 3.78 -12.52
C PHE A 183 -9.52 4.46 -13.36
N PRO A 184 -8.87 5.52 -12.84
CA PRO A 184 -7.77 6.16 -13.56
C PRO A 184 -6.56 5.20 -13.66
N ALA A 185 -5.91 5.20 -14.83
CA ALA A 185 -4.67 4.47 -15.04
C ALA A 185 -3.55 4.97 -14.11
N GLU A 186 -2.72 4.06 -13.63
CA GLU A 186 -1.52 4.44 -12.88
C GLU A 186 -0.49 5.07 -13.83
N ARG A 187 0.05 6.23 -13.43
CA ARG A 187 0.99 7.00 -14.29
C ARG A 187 2.44 6.72 -13.96
N ARG A 188 2.70 6.14 -12.78
CA ARG A 188 4.05 5.88 -12.29
C ARG A 188 4.45 4.46 -12.59
N GLU A 189 5.75 4.28 -12.83
CA GLU A 189 6.34 2.95 -12.88
C GLU A 189 6.05 2.21 -11.56
N PHE A 190 5.51 1.00 -11.70
CA PHE A 190 5.25 0.13 -10.56
C PHE A 190 6.58 -0.35 -9.95
N ARG A 191 6.77 -0.08 -8.66
CA ARG A 191 7.94 -0.51 -7.90
C ARG A 191 7.44 -1.28 -6.67
N PRO A 192 7.55 -2.62 -6.63
CA PRO A 192 7.03 -3.40 -5.53
C PRO A 192 7.81 -3.09 -4.24
N HIS A 193 7.08 -2.65 -3.22
CA HIS A 193 7.64 -2.30 -1.92
C HIS A 193 6.60 -2.49 -0.82
N VAL A 194 7.08 -2.68 0.40
CA VAL A 194 6.28 -2.66 1.62
C VAL A 194 6.55 -1.35 2.34
N THR A 195 5.49 -0.57 2.61
CA THR A 195 5.61 0.63 3.45
C THR A 195 5.70 0.22 4.92
N VAL A 196 6.85 0.44 5.54
CA VAL A 196 7.11 0.05 6.95
C VAL A 196 6.83 1.21 7.92
N GLY A 197 7.01 2.45 7.48
CA GLY A 197 6.75 3.61 8.33
C GLY A 197 6.52 4.89 7.55
N ARG A 198 5.85 5.84 8.19
CA ARG A 198 5.61 7.19 7.65
C ARG A 198 6.13 8.23 8.62
N VAL A 199 6.98 9.13 8.15
CA VAL A 199 7.56 10.19 8.98
C VAL A 199 6.53 11.30 9.16
N ARG A 200 6.33 11.74 10.41
CA ARG A 200 5.38 12.79 10.79
C ARG A 200 5.77 14.11 10.12
N SER A 201 4.77 14.87 9.68
CA SER A 201 4.95 16.26 9.24
C SER A 201 5.54 17.11 10.36
N GLY A 202 6.27 18.16 9.99
CA GLY A 202 6.92 19.05 10.97
C GLY A 202 8.19 18.48 11.63
N THR A 203 8.60 17.27 11.29
CA THR A 203 9.89 16.71 11.75
C THR A 203 11.06 17.55 11.22
N GLN A 204 11.97 17.93 12.10
CA GLN A 204 13.12 18.79 11.76
C GLN A 204 14.05 18.11 10.74
N GLN A 205 14.61 18.89 9.81
CA GLN A 205 15.43 18.40 8.70
C GLN A 205 16.61 17.50 9.13
N ARG A 206 17.30 17.82 10.22
CA ARG A 206 18.38 16.99 10.77
C ARG A 206 17.91 15.62 11.25
N VAL A 207 16.68 15.55 11.78
CA VAL A 207 16.06 14.31 12.26
C VAL A 207 15.59 13.49 11.06
N LEU A 208 15.04 14.13 10.03
CA LEU A 208 14.68 13.47 8.77
C LEU A 208 15.85 12.73 8.14
N ALA A 209 16.99 13.40 7.96
CA ALA A 209 18.18 12.79 7.37
C ALA A 209 18.70 11.61 8.21
N ALA A 210 18.72 11.75 9.54
CA ALA A 210 19.12 10.68 10.45
C ALA A 210 18.17 9.47 10.36
N ILE A 211 16.85 9.68 10.30
CA ILE A 211 15.87 8.60 10.11
C ILE A 211 16.11 7.87 8.80
N GLY A 212 16.30 8.61 7.70
CA GLY A 212 16.50 8.04 6.36
C GLY A 212 17.77 7.20 6.29
N GLN A 213 18.90 7.77 6.70
CA GLN A 213 20.18 7.05 6.76
C GLN A 213 20.07 5.79 7.61
N ARG A 214 19.47 5.89 8.81
CA ARG A 214 19.35 4.76 9.72
C ARG A 214 18.45 3.66 9.16
N TRP A 215 17.37 4.03 8.48
CA TRP A 215 16.49 3.05 7.83
C TRP A 215 17.20 2.28 6.71
N LEU A 216 18.00 2.95 5.89
CA LEU A 216 18.84 2.30 4.86
C LEU A 216 19.83 1.29 5.46
N GLU A 217 20.28 1.55 6.68
CA GLU A 217 21.18 0.69 7.44
C GLU A 217 20.47 -0.40 8.27
N ALA A 218 19.16 -0.29 8.48
CA ALA A 218 18.42 -1.21 9.33
C ALA A 218 18.55 -2.67 8.86
N ARG A 219 18.60 -3.59 9.83
CA ARG A 219 18.74 -5.03 9.62
C ARG A 219 17.79 -5.77 10.54
N ALA A 220 17.32 -6.93 10.08
CA ALA A 220 16.67 -7.89 10.96
C ALA A 220 17.65 -8.22 12.09
N THR A 221 17.29 -7.95 13.33
CA THR A 221 18.04 -8.50 14.46
C THR A 221 17.68 -9.97 14.52
N GLY A 222 18.64 -10.84 14.20
CA GLY A 222 18.46 -12.28 14.34
C GLY A 222 18.03 -12.60 15.77
N ASP A 223 17.09 -13.51 15.91
CA ASP A 223 16.70 -14.07 17.20
C ASP A 223 17.93 -14.78 17.78
N GLY A 224 18.58 -14.16 18.77
CA GLY A 224 19.70 -14.74 19.55
C GLY A 224 20.85 -15.38 18.76
N GLY A 225 21.82 -14.58 18.31
CA GLY A 225 23.07 -15.15 17.76
C GLY A 225 24.10 -14.11 17.38
N SER A 226 24.99 -13.80 18.31
CA SER A 226 26.16 -12.93 18.13
C SER A 226 27.03 -13.39 16.96
N ARG A 227 26.98 -12.66 15.84
CA ARG A 227 28.16 -12.37 15.01
C ARG A 227 27.91 -11.15 14.13
N PRO A 228 28.70 -10.06 14.27
CA PRO A 228 28.74 -9.03 13.24
C PRO A 228 29.31 -9.66 11.96
N ARG A 229 28.55 -9.61 10.86
CA ARG A 229 29.10 -9.99 9.54
C ARG A 229 30.14 -8.95 9.12
N PRO A 230 31.27 -9.38 8.50
CA PRO A 230 32.39 -8.50 8.14
C PRO A 230 32.00 -7.46 7.08
N PRO A 231 32.82 -6.40 6.86
CA PRO A 231 32.50 -5.33 5.94
C PRO A 231 32.57 -5.79 4.48
N LEU A 232 31.47 -5.47 3.79
CA LEU A 232 31.23 -5.26 2.36
C LEU A 232 32.44 -5.40 1.42
N ASP A 233 32.45 -6.47 0.64
CA ASP A 233 32.81 -6.37 -0.78
C ASP A 233 31.52 -6.32 -1.61
N SER A 234 31.58 -5.52 -2.66
CA SER A 234 30.57 -5.21 -3.66
C SER A 234 29.61 -6.36 -4.01
N GLY A 235 28.33 -6.21 -3.65
CA GLY A 235 27.24 -6.97 -4.32
C GLY A 235 26.16 -7.60 -3.46
N PHE A 236 26.31 -7.70 -2.12
CA PHE A 236 25.29 -8.36 -1.29
C PHE A 236 24.12 -7.42 -0.93
N ARG A 237 22.90 -7.84 -1.28
CA ARG A 237 21.66 -7.12 -1.03
C ARG A 237 21.28 -7.24 0.46
N ARG A 238 20.44 -6.32 0.93
CA ARG A 238 20.08 -6.17 2.35
C ARG A 238 18.72 -6.86 2.52
N ASN A 239 18.62 -7.85 3.42
CA ASN A 239 17.44 -8.70 3.71
C ASN A 239 17.30 -10.01 2.91
N ASP A 240 18.34 -10.41 2.19
CA ASP A 240 18.39 -11.58 1.29
C ASP A 240 17.89 -12.89 1.91
N GLY A 241 17.19 -13.69 1.10
CA GLY A 241 16.69 -15.01 1.46
C GLY A 241 15.42 -15.03 2.32
N VAL A 242 14.75 -13.88 2.48
CA VAL A 242 13.38 -13.86 3.02
C VAL A 242 12.40 -13.90 1.86
N GLU A 243 12.04 -15.11 1.48
CA GLU A 243 11.07 -15.38 0.42
C GLU A 243 9.67 -14.86 0.78
N VAL A 244 9.00 -14.35 -0.25
CA VAL A 244 7.64 -13.84 -0.27
C VAL A 244 6.93 -14.51 -1.44
N PRO A 245 6.39 -15.74 -1.25
CA PRO A 245 5.59 -16.39 -2.28
C PRO A 245 4.33 -15.59 -2.53
N VAL A 246 4.06 -15.27 -3.80
CA VAL A 246 2.86 -14.56 -4.23
C VAL A 246 1.96 -15.56 -4.93
N GLU A 247 0.97 -16.04 -4.17
CA GLU A 247 0.02 -17.04 -4.61
C GLU A 247 -1.38 -16.47 -4.81
N ARG A 248 -1.61 -15.23 -4.37
CA ARG A 248 -2.93 -14.62 -4.30
C ARG A 248 -2.86 -13.10 -4.22
N ILE A 249 -3.92 -12.48 -4.68
CA ILE A 249 -4.18 -11.04 -4.51
C ILE A 249 -5.44 -10.85 -3.67
N VAL A 250 -5.49 -9.73 -2.96
CA VAL A 250 -6.52 -9.46 -1.96
C VAL A 250 -7.09 -8.07 -2.18
N LEU A 251 -8.41 -7.97 -2.26
CA LEU A 251 -9.13 -6.71 -2.21
C LEU A 251 -9.31 -6.29 -0.75
N MET A 252 -8.81 -5.10 -0.43
CA MET A 252 -8.72 -4.57 0.93
C MET A 252 -9.56 -3.31 1.06
N ARG A 253 -10.31 -3.20 2.16
CA ARG A 253 -10.95 -1.96 2.61
C ARG A 253 -10.10 -1.29 3.68
N SER A 254 -9.84 0.00 3.50
CA SER A 254 -9.21 0.84 4.52
C SER A 254 -10.25 1.56 5.37
N ARG A 255 -10.34 1.19 6.66
CA ARG A 255 -11.12 1.94 7.65
C ARG A 255 -10.23 2.98 8.32
N LEU A 256 -10.40 4.23 7.92
CA LEU A 256 -9.72 5.37 8.53
C LEU A 256 -10.54 5.87 9.72
N HIS A 257 -9.89 6.01 10.87
CA HIS A 257 -10.48 6.60 12.06
C HIS A 257 -9.62 7.77 12.52
N HIS A 258 -10.25 8.89 12.88
CA HIS A 258 -9.57 10.10 13.33
C HIS A 258 -8.61 9.84 14.52
N ASN A 259 -9.00 8.94 15.44
CA ASN A 259 -8.25 8.65 16.68
C ASN A 259 -7.86 7.17 16.88
N ARG A 260 -7.99 6.32 15.86
CA ARG A 260 -7.58 4.90 15.96
C ARG A 260 -6.58 4.53 14.88
N PRO A 261 -5.73 3.51 15.12
CA PRO A 261 -4.90 2.95 14.08
C PRO A 261 -5.77 2.56 12.88
N THR A 262 -5.25 2.80 11.67
CA THR A 262 -5.89 2.35 10.43
C THR A 262 -6.06 0.85 10.50
N ARG A 263 -7.27 0.36 10.19
CA ARG A 263 -7.53 -1.09 10.09
C ARG A 263 -7.82 -1.42 8.64
N TYR A 264 -7.24 -2.52 8.19
CA TYR A 264 -7.56 -3.10 6.90
C TYR A 264 -8.47 -4.31 7.09
N GLU A 265 -9.49 -4.37 6.27
CA GLU A 265 -10.45 -5.46 6.20
C GLU A 265 -10.31 -6.14 4.85
N ARG A 266 -10.20 -7.47 4.86
CA ARG A 266 -10.18 -8.27 3.63
C ARG A 266 -11.60 -8.47 3.14
N LEU A 267 -11.89 -7.98 1.94
CA LEU A 267 -13.21 -8.11 1.32
C LEU A 267 -13.29 -9.30 0.36
N TYR A 268 -12.18 -9.60 -0.30
CA TYR A 268 -12.09 -10.67 -1.29
C TYR A 268 -10.64 -11.11 -1.46
N GLU A 269 -10.42 -12.39 -1.74
CA GLU A 269 -9.11 -13.00 -1.91
C GLU A 269 -9.22 -14.05 -3.01
N VAL A 270 -8.35 -13.95 -4.01
CA VAL A 270 -8.33 -14.86 -5.16
C VAL A 270 -6.93 -15.38 -5.41
N GLY A 271 -6.83 -16.68 -5.66
CA GLY A 271 -5.59 -17.36 -5.98
C GLY A 271 -5.14 -17.09 -7.41
N LEU A 272 -3.84 -16.89 -7.58
CA LEU A 272 -3.20 -16.84 -8.88
C LEU A 272 -3.28 -18.22 -9.55
N GLY A 273 -3.83 -18.23 -10.76
CA GLY A 273 -3.98 -19.40 -11.61
C GLY A 273 -2.76 -19.59 -12.51
N VAL A 274 -2.35 -20.86 -12.67
CA VAL A 274 -1.09 -21.34 -13.29
C VAL A 274 0.07 -21.44 -12.28
#